data_AF-A0A956X187-F1
#
_entry.id   AF-A0A956X187-F1
#
_cell.length_a   1.000
_cell.length_b   1.000
_cell.length_c   1.000
_cell.angle_alpha   90.00
_cell.angle_beta   90.00
_cell.angle_gamma   90.00
#
_symmetry.space_group_name_H-M   'P 1'
#
loop_
_entity.id
_entity.type
_entity.pdbx_description
1 polymer ?
#
loop_
_entity_poly.entity_id
_entity_poly.type
_entity_poly.pdbx_seq_one_letter_code
_entity_poly.pdbx_strand_id
1 'polypeptide(L)'
;MRLNLRRFDFILLACTVVMSLYGIAMVYSATLNVPTYESYPARQLIYVLVGLALLVATAAFDYRLLTALQWPLLIIMLAGLTAVAVLGQVRGGTAGWFDAGVVLVQPAE
;
A
#
# COMPACT_ATOMS: atom_id res chain seq x y z
N MET A 1 12.16 -0.35 -21.57
CA MET A 1 12.22 0.04 -20.14
C MET A 1 13.47 0.88 -19.93
N ARG A 2 13.38 2.21 -20.10
CA ARG A 2 14.52 3.11 -19.81
C ARG A 2 14.19 3.86 -18.53
N LEU A 3 14.76 3.40 -17.40
CA LEU A 3 14.70 4.13 -16.15
C LEU A 3 15.43 5.47 -16.33
N ASN A 4 14.70 6.57 -16.27
CA ASN A 4 15.29 7.90 -16.42
C ASN A 4 15.84 8.36 -15.06
N LEU A 5 16.90 7.67 -14.59
CA LEU A 5 17.54 7.87 -13.28
C LEU A 5 18.00 9.32 -13.06
N ARG A 6 18.13 10.11 -14.13
CA ARG A 6 18.56 11.50 -14.10
C ARG A 6 17.50 12.49 -13.60
N ARG A 7 16.23 12.09 -13.58
CA ARG A 7 15.10 12.88 -13.04
C ARG A 7 14.45 12.22 -11.83
N PHE A 8 15.02 11.13 -11.35
CA PHE A 8 14.49 10.44 -10.20
C PHE A 8 14.84 11.23 -8.93
N ASP A 9 13.83 11.59 -8.14
CA ASP A 9 14.02 12.36 -6.92
C ASP A 9 14.50 11.45 -5.79
N PHE A 10 15.82 11.33 -5.67
CA PHE A 10 16.46 10.53 -4.63
C PHE A 10 16.24 11.08 -3.22
N ILE A 11 15.97 12.39 -3.08
CA ILE A 11 15.69 13.01 -1.78
C ILE A 11 14.32 12.54 -1.30
N LEU A 12 13.31 12.56 -2.17
CA LEU A 12 11.97 12.07 -1.85
C LEU A 12 12.00 10.57 -1.51
N LEU A 13 12.76 9.77 -2.27
CA LEU A 13 12.93 8.35 -1.96
C LEU A 13 13.57 8.15 -0.57
N ALA A 14 14.65 8.88 -0.26
CA ALA A 14 15.31 8.80 1.03
C ALA A 14 14.37 9.20 2.19
N CYS A 15 13.63 10.30 2.04
CA CYS A 15 12.63 10.73 3.02
C CYS A 15 11.56 9.66 3.25
N THR A 16 11.08 9.03 2.18
CA THR A 16 10.06 7.96 2.24
C THR A 16 10.58 6.72 2.97
N VAL A 17 11.84 6.31 2.70
CA VAL A 17 12.48 5.18 3.38
C VAL A 17 12.67 5.49 4.87
N VAL A 18 13.16 6.67 5.22
CA VAL A 18 13.34 7.10 6.62
C VAL A 18 12.00 7.10 7.37
N MET A 19 10.96 7.68 6.78
CA MET A 19 9.61 7.68 7.37
C MET A 19 9.06 6.26 7.56
N SER A 20 9.31 5.37 6.60
CA SER A 20 8.87 3.97 6.69
C SER A 20 9.58 3.21 7.81
N LEU A 21 10.91 3.39 7.95
CA LEU A 21 11.68 2.82 9.06
C LEU A 21 11.26 3.36 10.42
N TYR A 22 11.00 4.66 10.50
CA TYR A 22 10.45 5.29 11.70
C TYR A 22 9.08 4.70 12.06
N GLY A 23 8.20 4.50 11.08
CA GLY A 23 6.91 3.83 11.27
C GLY A 23 7.06 2.41 11.85
N ILE A 24 8.00 1.61 11.35
CA ILE A 24 8.29 0.27 11.90
C ILE A 24 8.73 0.36 13.36
N ALA A 25 9.62 1.30 13.69
CA ALA A 25 10.08 1.51 15.07
C ALA A 25 8.92 1.91 16.00
N MET A 26 8.00 2.75 15.52
CA MET A 26 6.80 3.14 16.28
C MET A 26 5.84 1.98 16.50
N VAL A 27 5.60 1.14 15.48
CA VAL A 27 4.77 -0.07 15.62
C VAL A 27 5.39 -1.03 16.62
N TYR A 28 6.71 -1.24 16.56
CA TYR A 28 7.42 -2.05 17.54
C TYR A 28 7.28 -1.49 18.96
N SER A 29 7.46 -0.18 19.13
CA SER A 29 7.31 0.47 20.44
C SER A 29 5.89 0.34 21.00
N ALA A 30 4.85 0.43 20.14
CA ALA A 30 3.46 0.35 20.57
C ALA A 30 2.98 -1.08 20.87
N THR A 31 3.64 -2.08 20.27
CA THR A 31 3.28 -3.51 20.43
C THR A 31 4.16 -4.22 21.46
N LEU A 32 5.10 -3.51 22.07
CA LEU A 32 5.98 -4.03 23.11
C LEU A 32 5.14 -4.56 24.28
N ASN A 33 5.36 -5.82 24.67
CA ASN A 33 4.63 -6.54 25.72
C ASN A 33 3.14 -6.83 25.44
N VAL A 34 2.68 -6.74 24.19
CA VAL A 34 1.32 -7.14 23.82
C VAL A 34 1.39 -8.39 22.93
N PRO A 35 1.28 -9.61 23.48
CA PRO A 35 1.53 -10.87 22.75
C PRO A 35 0.60 -11.05 21.53
N THR A 36 -0.61 -10.48 21.57
CA THR A 36 -1.54 -10.49 20.43
C THR A 36 -0.98 -9.81 19.17
N TYR A 37 -0.04 -8.88 19.32
CA TYR A 37 0.47 -8.03 18.22
C TYR A 37 1.96 -8.21 17.92
N GLU A 38 2.59 -9.26 18.46
CA GLU A 38 4.03 -9.51 18.30
C GLU A 38 4.46 -9.64 16.82
N SER A 39 3.56 -10.11 15.95
CA SER A 39 3.82 -10.25 14.51
C SER A 39 3.68 -8.95 13.71
N TYR A 40 3.14 -7.87 14.30
CA TYR A 40 2.81 -6.64 13.57
C TYR A 40 4.03 -5.89 13.04
N PRO A 41 5.16 -5.77 13.77
CA PRO A 41 6.38 -5.16 13.25
C PRO A 41 6.94 -5.92 12.03
N ALA A 42 6.91 -7.26 12.07
CA ALA A 42 7.35 -8.09 10.95
C ALA A 42 6.44 -7.94 9.72
N ARG A 43 5.12 -7.86 9.94
CA ARG A 43 4.16 -7.56 8.87
C ARG A 43 4.37 -6.17 8.28
N GLN A 44 4.62 -5.16 9.11
CA GLN A 44 4.93 -3.80 8.66
C GLN A 44 6.17 -3.77 7.77
N LEU A 45 7.23 -4.51 8.12
CA LEU A 45 8.42 -4.65 7.30
C LEU A 45 8.11 -5.27 5.93
N ILE A 46 7.30 -6.34 5.90
CA ILE A 46 6.88 -6.97 4.63
C ILE A 46 6.12 -5.98 3.76
N TYR A 47 5.17 -5.21 4.31
CA TYR A 47 4.42 -4.21 3.55
C TYR A 47 5.33 -3.10 3.00
N VAL A 48 6.33 -2.64 3.77
CA VAL A 48 7.32 -1.66 3.29
C VAL A 48 8.15 -2.24 2.13
N LEU A 49 8.59 -3.49 2.22
CA LEU A 49 9.36 -4.13 1.15
C LEU A 49 8.53 -4.32 -0.13
N VAL A 50 7.28 -4.77 0.01
CA VAL A 50 6.35 -4.91 -1.12
C VAL A 50 6.05 -3.53 -1.74
N GLY A 51 5.83 -2.51 -0.91
CA GLY A 51 5.62 -1.13 -1.37
C GLY A 51 6.82 -0.57 -2.13
N LEU A 52 8.05 -0.80 -1.65
CA LEU A 52 9.26 -0.40 -2.37
C LEU A 52 9.42 -1.14 -3.70
N ALA A 53 9.10 -2.43 -3.76
CA ALA A 53 9.10 -3.19 -5.01
C ALA A 53 8.07 -2.63 -6.01
N LEU A 54 6.86 -2.31 -5.54
CA LEU A 54 5.81 -1.68 -6.36
C LEU A 54 6.21 -0.27 -6.83
N LEU A 55 6.89 0.52 -5.99
CA LEU A 55 7.44 1.83 -6.36
C LEU A 55 8.43 1.69 -7.52
N VAL A 56 9.39 0.75 -7.42
CA VAL A 56 10.37 0.54 -8.50
C VAL A 56 9.69 0.03 -9.77
N ALA A 57 8.73 -0.89 -9.64
CA ALA A 57 7.97 -1.42 -10.77
C ALA A 57 7.21 -0.30 -11.48
N THR A 58 6.42 0.49 -10.75
CA THR A 58 5.63 1.62 -11.29
C THR A 58 6.51 2.72 -11.87
N ALA A 59 7.62 3.06 -11.23
CA ALA A 59 8.59 4.03 -11.75
C ALA A 59 9.27 3.60 -13.05
N ALA A 60 9.28 2.30 -13.34
CA ALA A 60 9.85 1.76 -14.56
C ALA A 60 8.84 1.66 -15.73
N PHE A 61 7.53 1.81 -15.47
CA PHE A 61 6.51 1.89 -16.51
C PHE A 61 6.49 3.27 -17.17
N ASP A 62 6.18 3.31 -18.47
CA ASP A 62 5.99 4.57 -19.19
C ASP A 62 4.69 5.24 -18.72
N TYR A 63 4.78 6.51 -18.33
CA TYR A 63 3.64 7.33 -17.92
C TYR A 63 2.52 7.34 -18.97
N ARG A 64 2.85 7.21 -20.26
CA ARG A 64 1.85 7.13 -21.35
C ARG A 64 0.89 5.95 -21.21
N LEU A 65 1.38 4.81 -20.71
CA LEU A 65 0.54 3.63 -20.47
C LEU A 65 -0.40 3.87 -19.29
N LEU A 66 0.08 4.53 -18.24
CA LEU A 66 -0.74 4.92 -17.09
C LEU A 66 -1.87 5.87 -17.51
N THR A 67 -1.60 6.83 -18.40
CA THR A 67 -2.64 7.72 -18.94
C THR A 67 -3.69 6.97 -19.75
N ALA A 68 -3.31 5.94 -20.51
CA ALA A 68 -4.27 5.10 -21.23
C ALA A 68 -5.13 4.24 -20.28
N LEU A 69 -4.57 3.84 -19.14
CA LEU A 69 -5.24 3.04 -18.13
C LEU A 69 -6.13 3.85 -17.16
N GLN A 70 -6.15 5.18 -17.24
CA GLN A 70 -6.88 6.02 -16.29
C GLN A 70 -8.37 5.66 -16.16
N TRP A 71 -9.05 5.43 -17.29
CA TRP A 71 -10.47 5.10 -17.33
C TRP A 71 -10.77 3.68 -16.83
N PRO A 72 -10.07 2.63 -17.30
CA PRO A 72 -10.30 1.30 -16.75
C PRO A 72 -9.93 1.22 -15.26
N LEU A 73 -8.85 1.88 -14.80
CA LEU A 73 -8.53 1.92 -13.37
C LEU A 73 -9.61 2.61 -12.55
N LEU A 74 -10.14 3.75 -13.03
CA LEU A 74 -11.24 4.45 -12.38
C LEU A 74 -12.50 3.58 -12.27
N ILE A 75 -12.86 2.88 -13.35
CA ILE A 75 -14.03 1.98 -13.34
C ILE A 75 -13.81 0.84 -12.35
N ILE A 76 -12.62 0.26 -12.30
CA ILE A 76 -12.27 -0.81 -11.34
C ILE A 76 -12.37 -0.29 -9.90
N MET A 77 -11.87 0.91 -9.61
CA MET A 77 -11.96 1.51 -8.27
C MET A 77 -13.40 1.78 -7.86
N LEU A 78 -14.23 2.36 -8.74
CA LEU A 78 -15.66 2.59 -8.47
C LEU A 78 -16.42 1.27 -8.28
N ALA A 79 -16.12 0.26 -9.10
CA ALA A 79 -16.69 -1.07 -8.96
C ALA A 79 -16.25 -1.71 -7.62
N GLY A 80 -14.99 -1.56 -7.22
CA GLY A 80 -14.49 -2.02 -5.92
C GLY A 80 -15.19 -1.33 -4.75
N LEU A 81 -15.39 -0.01 -4.82
CA LEU A 81 -16.06 0.76 -3.78
C LEU A 81 -17.53 0.36 -3.62
N THR A 82 -18.25 0.23 -4.74
CA THR A 82 -19.63 -0.27 -4.72
C THR A 82 -19.70 -1.72 -4.21
N ALA A 83 -18.75 -2.56 -4.60
CA ALA A 83 -18.69 -3.93 -4.11
C ALA A 83 -18.43 -3.98 -2.60
N VAL A 84 -17.57 -3.14 -2.03
CA VAL A 84 -17.27 -3.18 -0.57
C VAL A 84 -18.44 -2.63 0.24
N ALA A 85 -19.22 -1.71 -0.31
CA ALA A 85 -20.43 -1.22 0.33
C ALA A 85 -21.51 -2.31 0.48
N VAL A 86 -21.54 -3.29 -0.44
CA VAL A 86 -22.54 -4.37 -0.45
C VAL A 86 -22.02 -5.66 0.20
N LEU A 87 -20.75 -6.00 -0.04
CA LEU A 87 -20.14 -7.29 0.32
C LEU A 87 -19.03 -7.16 1.37
N GLY A 88 -18.64 -5.94 1.74
CA GLY A 88 -17.54 -5.70 2.67
C GLY A 88 -17.89 -6.12 4.10
N GLN A 89 -16.88 -6.59 4.82
CA GLN A 89 -17.05 -6.94 6.23
C GLN A 89 -17.04 -5.67 7.09
N VAL A 90 -18.00 -5.56 8.01
CA VAL A 90 -18.02 -4.46 8.99
C VAL A 90 -16.92 -4.70 10.02
N ARG A 91 -15.90 -3.82 10.03
CA ARG A 91 -14.85 -3.78 11.06
C ARG A 91 -14.78 -2.38 11.64
N GLY A 92 -14.80 -2.28 12.97
CA GLY A 92 -14.77 -0.97 13.65
C GLY A 92 -16.00 -0.08 13.39
N GLY A 93 -17.13 -0.66 12.95
CA GLY A 93 -18.37 0.08 12.68
C GLY A 93 -18.57 0.52 11.23
N THR A 94 -17.66 0.19 10.31
CA THR A 94 -17.79 0.53 8.88
C THR A 94 -17.40 -0.65 7.98
N ALA A 95 -18.16 -0.87 6.89
CA ALA A 95 -17.81 -1.83 5.85
C ALA A 95 -16.90 -1.16 4.81
N GLY A 96 -15.59 -1.40 4.91
CA GLY A 96 -14.59 -0.79 4.02
C GLY A 96 -13.48 -1.73 3.57
N TRP A 97 -13.50 -2.98 4.04
CA TRP A 97 -12.41 -3.93 3.84
C TRP A 97 -12.92 -5.23 3.23
N PHE A 98 -12.21 -5.70 2.21
CA PHE A 98 -12.32 -7.07 1.73
C PHE A 98 -11.27 -7.93 2.43
N ASP A 99 -11.73 -9.00 3.08
CA ASP A 99 -10.83 -10.00 3.64
C ASP A 99 -10.52 -11.05 2.56
N ALA A 100 -9.32 -10.99 2.00
CA ALA A 100 -8.82 -11.99 1.04
C ALA A 100 -8.13 -13.17 1.76
N GLY A 101 -8.31 -13.33 3.07
CA GLY A 101 -7.75 -14.38 3.92
C GLY A 101 -6.29 -14.13 4.33
N VAL A 102 -5.47 -13.62 3.42
CA VAL A 102 -4.03 -13.33 3.67
C VAL A 102 -3.78 -11.83 3.84
N VAL A 103 -4.52 -11.00 3.09
CA VAL A 103 -4.38 -9.55 3.10
C VAL A 103 -5.77 -8.93 3.12
N LEU A 104 -5.86 -7.78 3.79
CA LEU A 104 -7.02 -6.93 3.79
C LEU A 104 -6.85 -5.92 2.66
N VAL A 105 -7.77 -5.94 1.69
CA VAL A 105 -7.72 -5.06 0.53
C VAL A 105 -8.80 -3.99 0.70
N GLN A 106 -8.40 -2.73 0.60
CA GLN A 106 -9.29 -1.59 0.65
C GLN A 106 -9.41 -0.96 -0.75
N PRO A 107 -10.62 -0.93 -1.34
CA PRO A 107 -10.81 -0.32 -2.67
C PRO A 107 -10.61 1.19 -2.75
N ALA A 108 -10.47 1.85 -1.61
CA ALA A 108 -10.25 3.30 -1.54
C ALA A 108 -8.77 3.69 -1.70
N GLU A 109 -7.86 2.72 -1.74
CA GLU A 109 -6.45 2.91 -2.10
C GLU A 109 -6.21 2.60 -3.58
#